data_AF-A0A532DJW5-F1
#
_entry.id   AF-A0A532DJW5-F1
#
_cell.length_a   1.000
_cell.length_b   1.000
_cell.length_c   1.000
_cell.angle_alpha   90.00
_cell.angle_beta   90.00
_cell.angle_gamma   90.00
#
_symmetry.space_group_name_H-M   'P 1'
#
loop_
_entity.id
_entity.type
_entity.pdbx_description
1 polymer ?
#
loop_
_entity_poly.entity_id
_entity_poly.type
_entity_poly.pdbx_seq_one_letter_code
_entity_poly.pdbx_strand_id
1 'polypeptide(L)' 'MARVHTGRRRRRVPKKLEALAHYICYKCQDPTVLGSTKLNKVLWYSNVISVQTRGETITGETYVKQQFGPVPKPILGGS' A
#
# COMPACT_ATOMS: atom_id res chain seq x y z
N MET A 1 -12.99 -38.67 -20.71
CA MET A 1 -13.49 -38.02 -19.48
C MET A 1 -12.33 -37.31 -18.79
N ALA A 2 -12.21 -35.98 -18.93
CA ALA A 2 -11.15 -35.22 -18.26
C ALA A 2 -11.66 -34.72 -16.89
N ARG A 3 -10.96 -35.07 -15.81
CA ARG A 3 -11.25 -34.59 -14.45
C ARG A 3 -10.88 -33.10 -14.37
N VAL A 4 -11.87 -32.23 -14.34
CA VAL A 4 -11.68 -30.81 -14.01
C VAL A 4 -11.32 -30.71 -12.53
N HIS A 5 -10.04 -30.46 -12.22
CA HIS A 5 -9.62 -30.09 -10.87
C HIS A 5 -9.93 -28.61 -10.65
N THR A 6 -11.12 -28.31 -10.14
CA THR A 6 -11.45 -26.98 -9.59
C THR A 6 -10.63 -26.75 -8.32
N GLY A 7 -9.37 -26.36 -8.48
CA GLY A 7 -8.53 -25.88 -7.39
C GLY A 7 -9.12 -24.60 -6.81
N ARG A 8 -9.66 -24.67 -5.60
CA ARG A 8 -10.17 -23.52 -4.86
C ARG A 8 -9.01 -22.55 -4.62
N ARG A 9 -8.90 -21.47 -5.41
CA ARG A 9 -7.87 -20.43 -5.20
C ARG A 9 -8.00 -19.89 -3.77
N ARG A 10 -6.99 -20.11 -2.93
CA ARG A 10 -6.91 -19.44 -1.62
C ARG A 10 -6.78 -17.94 -1.87
N ARG A 11 -7.76 -17.16 -1.38
CA ARG A 11 -7.70 -15.69 -1.42
C ARG A 11 -6.63 -15.24 -0.44
N ARG A 12 -5.56 -14.60 -0.92
CA ARG A 12 -4.54 -13.99 -0.06
C ARG A 12 -5.16 -12.78 0.64
N VAL A 13 -4.95 -12.66 1.95
CA VAL A 13 -5.25 -11.44 2.70
C VAL A 13 -4.18 -10.40 2.32
N PRO A 14 -4.56 -9.22 1.79
CA PRO A 14 -3.59 -8.20 1.40
C PRO A 14 -2.81 -7.71 2.63
N LYS A 15 -1.52 -7.42 2.45
CA LYS A 15 -0.73 -6.76 3.49
C LYS A 15 -1.34 -5.37 3.75
N LYS A 16 -1.20 -4.83 4.97
CA LYS A 16 -1.77 -3.50 5.30
C LYS A 16 -1.33 -2.39 4.33
N LEU A 17 -0.09 -2.44 3.83
CA LEU A 17 0.41 -1.51 2.81
C LEU A 17 -0.39 -1.59 1.50
N GLU A 18 -0.63 -2.79 0.99
CA GLU A 18 -1.40 -3.04 -0.23
C GLU A 18 -2.86 -2.60 -0.05
N ALA A 19 -3.45 -2.95 1.10
CA ALA A 19 -4.81 -2.54 1.43
C ALA A 19 -4.96 -1.01 1.52
N LEU A 20 -3.99 -0.33 2.15
CA LEU A 20 -3.99 1.13 2.23
C LEU A 20 -3.80 1.79 0.86
N ALA A 21 -2.92 1.25 0.01
CA ALA A 21 -2.74 1.74 -1.35
C ALA A 21 -4.04 1.61 -2.17
N HIS A 22 -4.69 0.45 -2.12
CA HIS A 22 -5.99 0.24 -2.77
C HIS A 22 -7.07 1.17 -2.21
N TYR A 23 -7.09 1.39 -0.90
CA TYR A 23 -8.03 2.33 -0.27
C TYR A 23 -7.81 3.77 -0.76
N ILE A 24 -6.56 4.23 -0.84
CA ILE A 24 -6.23 5.56 -1.37
C ILE A 24 -6.69 5.69 -2.83
N CYS A 25 -6.41 4.69 -3.67
CA CYS A 25 -6.88 4.69 -5.05
C CYS A 25 -8.42 4.72 -5.13
N TYR A 26 -9.10 3.93 -4.30
CA TYR A 26 -10.57 3.91 -4.23
C TYR A 26 -11.17 5.26 -3.77
N LYS A 27 -10.51 5.95 -2.83
CA LYS A 27 -10.97 7.25 -2.30
C LYS A 27 -10.59 8.44 -3.17
N CYS A 28 -9.63 8.28 -4.06
CA CYS A 28 -9.23 9.33 -4.98
C CYS A 28 -10.27 9.46 -6.09
N GLN A 29 -10.82 10.66 -6.29
CA GLN A 29 -11.83 10.92 -7.32
C GLN A 29 -11.32 10.57 -8.72
N ASP A 30 -10.06 10.88 -9.01
CA ASP A 30 -9.37 10.47 -10.23
C ASP A 30 -8.03 9.79 -9.87
N PRO A 31 -7.99 8.44 -9.80
CA PRO A 31 -6.78 7.72 -9.45
C PRO A 31 -5.65 7.88 -10.47
N THR A 32 -5.95 8.28 -11.71
CA THR A 32 -4.94 8.42 -12.78
C THR A 32 -3.94 9.54 -12.49
N VAL A 33 -4.31 10.52 -11.65
CA VAL A 33 -3.45 11.65 -11.27
C VAL A 33 -2.44 11.31 -10.19
N LEU A 34 -2.58 10.16 -9.50
CA LEU A 34 -1.71 9.80 -8.38
C LEU A 34 -0.29 9.51 -8.87
N GLY A 35 -0.14 8.57 -9.81
CA GLY A 35 1.16 7.98 -10.13
C GLY A 35 1.88 7.40 -8.90
N SER A 36 3.07 6.84 -9.09
CA SER A 36 3.84 6.26 -7.98
C SER A 36 4.30 7.32 -6.97
N THR A 37 4.73 8.49 -7.44
CA THR A 37 5.25 9.56 -6.59
C THR A 37 4.19 10.12 -5.63
N LYS A 38 3.00 10.50 -6.10
CA LYS A 38 1.99 11.06 -5.18
C LYS A 38 1.39 9.97 -4.32
N LEU A 39 1.18 8.75 -4.85
CA LEU A 39 0.71 7.64 -4.03
C LEU A 39 1.64 7.36 -2.85
N ASN A 40 2.96 7.32 -3.07
CA ASN A 40 3.93 7.13 -1.99
C ASN A 40 3.92 8.25 -0.95
N LYS A 41 3.72 9.51 -1.38
CA LYS A 41 3.54 10.64 -0.45
C LYS A 41 2.28 10.50 0.40
N VAL A 42 1.15 10.13 -0.21
CA VAL A 42 -0.12 9.95 0.51
C VAL A 42 -0.03 8.77 1.49
N LEU A 43 0.62 7.67 1.11
CA LEU A 43 0.89 6.53 1.99
C LEU A 43 1.68 6.95 3.24
N TRP A 44 2.80 7.67 3.04
CA TRP A 44 3.61 8.18 4.14
C TRP A 44 2.80 9.12 5.04
N TYR A 45 2.11 10.09 4.43
CA TYR A 45 1.34 11.09 5.17
C TYR A 45 0.19 10.46 5.98
N SER A 46 -0.45 9.42 5.45
CA SER A 46 -1.49 8.65 6.16
C SER A 46 -0.93 7.97 7.41
N ASN A 47 0.28 7.39 7.34
CA ASN A 47 0.94 6.83 8.51
C ASN A 47 1.35 7.91 9.52
N VAL A 48 1.83 9.06 9.06
CA VAL A 48 2.18 10.19 9.93
C VAL A 48 0.96 10.69 10.71
N ILE A 49 -0.17 10.91 10.03
CA ILE A 49 -1.43 11.30 10.71
C ILE A 49 -1.86 10.22 11.70
N SER A 50 -1.76 8.93 11.34
CA SER A 50 -2.12 7.84 12.25
C SER A 50 -1.23 7.83 13.50
N VAL A 51 0.07 8.03 13.37
CA VAL A 51 0.97 8.15 14.53
C VAL A 51 0.57 9.35 15.39
N GLN A 52 0.30 10.51 14.78
CA GLN A 52 -0.10 11.71 15.52
C GLN A 52 -1.43 11.55 16.26
N THR A 53 -2.38 10.81 15.68
CA THR A 53 -3.75 10.69 16.21
C THR A 53 -3.99 9.44 17.05
N ARG A 54 -3.18 8.38 16.87
CA ARG A 54 -3.37 7.05 17.46
C ARG A 54 -2.12 6.46 18.11
N GLY A 55 -0.96 7.11 17.95
CA GLY A 55 0.32 6.63 18.48
C GLY A 55 0.98 5.52 17.65
N GLU A 56 0.33 5.04 16.57
CA GLU A 56 0.85 3.95 15.75
C GLU A 56 0.63 4.18 14.24
N THR A 57 1.48 3.55 13.42
CA THR A 57 1.33 3.57 11.96
C THR A 57 0.19 2.65 11.51
N ILE A 58 -0.50 3.00 10.43
CA ILE A 58 -1.52 2.14 9.80
C ILE A 58 -0.87 0.85 9.31
N THR A 59 0.27 0.95 8.61
CA THR A 59 0.84 -0.17 7.87
C THR A 59 1.93 -0.94 8.60
N GLY A 60 2.56 -0.35 9.63
CA GLY A 60 3.77 -0.91 10.26
C GLY A 60 5.05 -0.72 9.43
N GLU A 61 4.96 -0.07 8.27
CA GLU A 61 6.06 0.00 7.30
C GLU A 61 6.98 1.18 7.56
N THR A 62 8.27 0.98 7.28
CA THR A 62 9.28 2.03 7.27
C THR A 62 9.41 2.66 5.89
N TYR A 63 9.85 3.91 5.84
CA TYR A 63 9.96 4.69 4.61
C TYR A 63 11.40 5.19 4.42
N VAL A 64 11.89 5.10 3.19
CA VAL A 64 13.21 5.63 2.81
C VAL A 64 13.00 6.94 2.06
N LYS A 65 13.71 7.99 2.48
CA LYS A 65 13.74 9.27 1.75
C LYS A 65 14.38 9.07 0.38
N GLN A 66 13.63 9.34 -0.69
CA GLN A 66 14.10 9.37 -2.07
C GLN A 66 14.07 10.81 -2.61
N GLN A 67 14.63 11.03 -3.81
CA GLN A 67 14.68 12.33 -4.46
C GLN A 67 13.32 13.05 -4.50
N PHE A 68 12.24 12.32 -4.78
CA PHE A 68 10.89 12.89 -4.94
C PHE A 68 9.97 12.67 -3.74
N GLY A 69 10.50 12.18 -2.62
CA GLY A 69 9.72 11.94 -1.40
C GLY A 69 9.99 10.57 -0.76
N PRO A 70 9.32 10.25 0.34
CA PRO A 70 9.46 8.97 1.02
C PRO A 70 8.82 7.83 0.21
N VAL A 71 9.46 6.67 0.18
CA VAL A 71 8.93 5.44 -0.44
C VAL A 71 8.93 4.31 0.60
N PRO A 72 7.84 3.52 0.73
CA PRO A 72 7.83 2.33 1.58
C PRO A 72 9.00 1.39 1.25
N LYS A 73 9.76 0.96 2.27
CA LYS A 73 10.91 0.08 2.10
C LYS A 73 10.62 -1.20 1.29
N PRO A 74 9.45 -1.88 1.46
CA PRO A 74 9.13 -3.05 0.64
C PRO A 74 9.00 -2.78 -0.86
N ILE A 75 8.70 -1.54 -1.28
CA ILE A 75 8.58 -1.19 -2.71
C ILE A 75 9.96 -1.04 -3.36
N LEU A 76 10.98 -0.66 -2.60
CA LEU A 76 12.36 -0.50 -3.09
C LEU A 76 13.12 -1.83 -3.21
N GLY A 77 12.46 -2.97 -3.03
CA GLY A 77 13.09 -4.29 -3.07
C GLY A 77 13.68 -4.72 -1.72
N GLY A 78 13.01 -4.40 -0.61
CA GLY A 78 13.43 -4.87 0.71
C GLY A 78 13.60 -6.40 0.76
N SER A 79 14.78 -6.83 1.21
CA SER A 79 15.26 -8.21 1.40
C SER A 79 14.28 -9.13 2.12
#